data_AF-A0A542YGE7-F1
#
_entry.id   AF-A0A542YGE7-F1
#
_cell.length_a   1.000
_cell.length_b   1.000
_cell.length_c   1.000
_cell.angle_alpha   90.00
_cell.angle_beta   90.00
_cell.angle_gamma   90.00
#
_symmetry.space_group_name_H-M   'P 1'
#
loop_
_entity.id
_entity.type
_entity.pdbx_description
1 polymer ?
#
loop_
_entity_poly.entity_id
_entity_poly.type
_entity_poly.pdbx_seq_one_letter_code
_entity_poly.pdbx_strand_id
1 'polypeptide(L)'
;MSLKHAVLGLLDLSPLSGYDLKKAFDGTVAHFWSADQAQIYRTLTALVDAELAAIEVIEGDGRPSRKVHHVTEAGRAELDRWLQADPEPAVARNGFLAKVFFSPRLDDDGVRRMLAARRTAVEGSLGMLTALSEEEGEPSSREERLRLATLRNGIAHGRAELGWLDEIEKELS
;
A
#
# COMPACT_ATOMS: atom_id res chain seq x y z
N MET A 1 -3.63 -9.28 -8.51
CA MET A 1 -3.89 -8.68 -7.16
C MET A 1 -4.88 -7.52 -7.28
N SER A 2 -5.84 -7.36 -6.35
CA SER A 2 -6.86 -6.29 -6.44
C SER A 2 -7.12 -5.60 -5.09
N LEU A 3 -7.50 -4.32 -5.11
CA LEU A 3 -7.85 -3.53 -3.91
C LEU A 3 -8.94 -4.22 -3.05
N LYS A 4 -9.81 -5.01 -3.70
CA LYS A 4 -10.81 -5.87 -3.05
C LYS A 4 -10.19 -6.76 -1.97
N HIS A 5 -9.08 -7.45 -2.27
CA HIS A 5 -8.44 -8.40 -1.36
C HIS A 5 -7.71 -7.69 -0.22
N ALA A 6 -7.15 -6.50 -0.48
CA ALA A 6 -6.57 -5.67 0.59
C ALA A 6 -7.65 -5.22 1.59
N VAL A 7 -8.81 -4.77 1.09
CA VAL A 7 -9.94 -4.39 1.96
C VAL A 7 -10.50 -5.60 2.71
N LEU A 8 -10.69 -6.75 2.05
CA LEU A 8 -11.14 -7.98 2.72
C LEU A 8 -10.18 -8.43 3.82
N GLY A 9 -8.87 -8.42 3.54
CA GLY A 9 -7.85 -8.77 4.54
C GLY A 9 -7.91 -7.87 5.76
N LEU A 10 -8.07 -6.55 5.60
CA LEU A 10 -8.20 -5.63 6.72
C LEU A 10 -9.48 -5.88 7.56
N LEU A 11 -10.60 -6.20 6.90
CA LEU A 11 -11.85 -6.55 7.59
C LEU A 11 -11.80 -7.90 8.29
N ASP A 12 -10.95 -8.82 7.82
CA ASP A 12 -10.71 -10.11 8.47
C ASP A 12 -9.86 -9.97 9.74
N LEU A 13 -8.92 -9.03 9.77
CA LEU A 13 -8.18 -8.70 10.98
C LEU A 13 -9.06 -8.09 12.07
N SER A 14 -10.00 -7.22 11.69
CA SER A 14 -10.94 -6.60 12.62
C SER A 14 -12.11 -5.97 11.87
N PRO A 15 -13.32 -5.95 12.45
CA PRO A 15 -14.42 -5.14 11.92
C PRO A 15 -14.09 -3.64 11.97
N LEU A 16 -14.28 -2.95 10.85
CA LEU A 16 -13.87 -1.55 10.71
C LEU A 16 -15.01 -0.66 10.17
N SER A 17 -15.07 0.58 10.66
CA SER A 17 -15.84 1.60 9.96
C SER A 17 -15.13 1.98 8.66
N GLY A 18 -15.83 2.62 7.72
CA GLY A 18 -15.16 3.13 6.52
C GLY A 18 -13.98 4.06 6.86
N TYR A 19 -14.15 4.93 7.85
CA TYR A 19 -13.09 5.82 8.31
C TYR A 19 -11.89 5.05 8.89
N ASP A 20 -12.15 4.10 9.78
CA ASP A 20 -11.07 3.32 10.41
C ASP A 20 -10.40 2.38 9.42
N LEU A 21 -11.13 1.89 8.41
CA LEU A 21 -10.57 1.12 7.31
C LEU A 21 -9.57 1.96 6.52
N LYS A 22 -9.86 3.23 6.21
CA LYS A 22 -8.90 4.12 5.57
C LYS A 22 -7.66 4.31 6.44
N LYS A 23 -7.85 4.54 7.74
CA LYS A 23 -6.74 4.70 8.69
C LYS A 23 -5.88 3.44 8.77
N ALA A 24 -6.50 2.27 8.86
CA ALA A 24 -5.81 0.98 8.88
C ALA A 24 -5.06 0.75 7.57
N PHE A 25 -5.69 1.08 6.43
CA PHE A 25 -5.07 0.97 5.11
C PHE A 25 -3.78 1.80 5.02
N ASP A 26 -3.84 3.06 5.44
CA ASP A 26 -2.71 4.00 5.44
C ASP A 26 -1.55 3.55 6.34
N GLY A 27 -1.88 2.94 7.48
CA GLY A 27 -0.88 2.49 8.45
C GLY A 27 -0.28 1.10 8.16
N THR A 28 -0.85 0.31 7.24
CA THR A 28 -0.47 -1.12 7.11
C THR A 28 -0.18 -1.60 5.69
N VAL A 29 -0.92 -1.17 4.67
CA VAL A 29 -0.76 -1.70 3.29
C VAL A 29 -0.37 -0.63 2.29
N ALA A 30 -0.46 0.65 2.68
CA ALA A 30 -0.20 1.78 1.80
C ALA A 30 1.21 1.82 1.20
N HIS A 31 2.19 1.16 1.82
CA HIS A 31 3.56 1.09 1.30
C HIS A 31 3.76 0.19 0.09
N PHE A 32 2.84 -0.74 -0.16
CA PHE A 32 2.86 -1.60 -1.36
C PHE A 32 1.56 -1.53 -2.18
N TRP A 33 0.54 -0.80 -1.70
CA TRP A 33 -0.69 -0.59 -2.44
C TRP A 33 -1.23 0.81 -2.24
N SER A 34 -1.44 1.56 -3.33
CA SER A 34 -2.06 2.89 -3.26
C SER A 34 -3.54 2.80 -3.58
N ALA A 35 -4.37 3.40 -2.73
CA ALA A 35 -5.78 3.64 -3.00
C ALA A 35 -6.23 4.93 -2.32
N ASP A 36 -6.94 5.77 -3.06
CA ASP A 36 -7.61 6.93 -2.49
C ASP A 36 -8.84 6.52 -1.66
N GLN A 37 -9.34 7.45 -0.85
CA GLN A 37 -10.51 7.19 0.00
C GLN A 37 -11.76 6.80 -0.80
N ALA A 38 -11.94 7.38 -1.98
CA ALA A 38 -13.10 7.10 -2.82
C ALA A 38 -13.01 5.69 -3.41
N GLN A 39 -11.81 5.22 -3.80
CA GLN A 39 -11.55 3.85 -4.25
C GLN A 39 -11.82 2.84 -3.13
N ILE A 40 -11.37 3.13 -1.90
CA ILE A 40 -11.63 2.27 -0.73
C ILE A 40 -13.14 2.16 -0.46
N TYR A 41 -13.87 3.29 -0.44
CA TYR A 41 -15.32 3.27 -0.21
C TYR A 41 -16.12 2.60 -1.32
N ARG A 42 -15.75 2.82 -2.59
CA ARG A 42 -16.37 2.09 -3.71
C ARG A 42 -16.12 0.58 -3.60
N THR A 43 -14.89 0.19 -3.24
CA THR A 43 -14.53 -1.21 -3.04
C THR A 43 -15.32 -1.82 -1.88
N LEU A 44 -15.43 -1.12 -0.76
CA LEU A 44 -16.20 -1.55 0.40
C LEU A 44 -17.68 -1.74 0.07
N THR A 45 -18.27 -0.81 -0.70
CA THR A 45 -19.65 -0.92 -1.19
C THR A 45 -19.82 -2.17 -2.06
N ALA A 46 -18.92 -2.37 -3.04
CA ALA A 46 -18.96 -3.53 -3.93
C ALA A 46 -18.78 -4.87 -3.18
N LEU A 47 -18.01 -4.89 -2.09
CA LEU A 47 -17.88 -6.08 -1.24
C LEU A 47 -19.17 -6.41 -0.49
N VAL A 48 -19.89 -5.38 -0.03
CA VAL A 48 -21.21 -5.56 0.62
C VAL A 48 -22.25 -6.03 -0.40
N ASP A 49 -22.30 -5.41 -1.57
CA ASP A 49 -23.21 -5.81 -2.66
C ASP A 49 -22.98 -7.26 -3.13
N ALA A 50 -21.75 -7.75 -3.01
CA ALA A 50 -21.36 -9.12 -3.32
C ALA A 50 -21.48 -10.09 -2.14
N GLU A 51 -22.05 -9.68 -1.01
CA GLU A 51 -22.20 -10.47 0.22
C GLU A 51 -20.87 -10.98 0.82
N LEU A 52 -19.75 -10.35 0.45
CA LEU A 52 -18.41 -10.65 0.98
C LEU A 52 -18.11 -9.85 2.25
N ALA A 53 -18.87 -8.78 2.49
CA ALA A 53 -18.88 -8.03 3.73
C ALA A 53 -20.33 -7.73 4.16
N ALA A 54 -20.56 -7.60 5.46
CA ALA A 54 -21.84 -7.21 6.04
C ALA A 54 -21.70 -5.88 6.78
N ILE A 55 -22.79 -5.11 6.86
CA ILE A 55 -22.85 -3.84 7.59
C ILE A 55 -23.63 -4.03 8.88
N GLU A 56 -23.01 -3.69 10.00
CA GLU A 56 -23.66 -3.47 11.29
C GLU A 56 -23.84 -1.96 11.50
N VAL A 57 -25.08 -1.53 11.78
CA VAL A 57 -25.37 -0.14 12.13
C VAL A 57 -25.39 -0.02 13.65
N ILE A 58 -24.37 0.64 14.19
CA ILE A 58 -24.28 0.94 15.62
C ILE A 58 -24.91 2.31 15.85
N GLU A 59 -26.04 2.34 16.54
CA GLU A 59 -26.71 3.57 16.94
C GLU A 59 -25.87 4.33 17.99
N GLY A 60 -25.70 5.63 17.78
CA GLY A 60 -24.98 6.48 18.72
C GLY A 60 -25.96 7.14 19.69
N ASP A 61 -25.71 7.05 20.99
CA ASP A 61 -26.43 7.82 22.00
C ASP A 61 -26.08 9.32 21.85
N GLY A 62 -26.90 10.06 21.10
CA GLY A 62 -26.68 11.47 20.77
C GLY A 62 -25.59 11.76 19.72
N ARG A 63 -25.09 10.74 19.00
CA ARG A 63 -24.09 10.88 17.91
C ARG A 63 -24.57 10.22 16.62
N PRO A 64 -24.05 10.61 15.43
CA PRO A 64 -24.41 9.95 14.18
C PRO A 64 -24.16 8.43 14.24
N SER A 65 -25.10 7.65 13.71
CA SER A 65 -24.98 6.20 13.59
C SER A 65 -23.70 5.83 12.85
N ARG A 66 -22.98 4.83 13.36
CA ARG A 66 -21.73 4.35 12.77
C ARG A 66 -21.98 3.03 12.02
N LYS A 67 -21.54 2.97 10.77
CA LYS A 67 -21.56 1.73 9.97
C LYS A 67 -20.24 0.99 10.15
N VAL A 68 -20.28 -0.17 10.79
CA VAL A 68 -19.14 -1.07 10.94
C VAL A 68 -19.29 -2.20 9.94
N HIS A 69 -18.20 -2.57 9.27
CA HIS A 69 -18.19 -3.60 8.23
C HIS A 69 -17.49 -4.83 8.77
N HIS A 70 -18.09 -5.99 8.53
CA HIS A 70 -17.58 -7.29 8.97
C HIS A 70 -17.35 -8.15 7.73
N VAL A 71 -16.24 -8.88 7.68
CA VAL A 71 -16.07 -9.91 6.66
C VAL A 71 -17.07 -11.05 6.91
N THR A 72 -17.74 -11.52 5.86
CA THR A 72 -18.65 -12.67 5.94
C THR A 72 -17.86 -13.98 5.81
N GLU A 73 -18.53 -15.13 5.99
CA GLU A 73 -17.93 -16.43 5.70
C GLU A 73 -17.55 -16.56 4.20
N ALA A 74 -18.40 -16.05 3.30
CA ALA A 74 -18.10 -15.98 1.88
C ALA A 74 -16.90 -15.05 1.59
N GLY A 75 -16.78 -13.93 2.32
CA GLY A 75 -15.63 -13.04 2.27
C GLY A 75 -14.32 -13.70 2.67
N ARG A 76 -14.33 -14.49 3.75
CA ARG A 76 -13.18 -15.29 4.19
C ARG A 76 -12.81 -16.36 3.16
N ALA A 77 -13.79 -17.10 2.65
CA ALA A 77 -13.54 -18.11 1.61
C ALA A 77 -12.94 -17.50 0.33
N GLU A 78 -13.38 -16.30 -0.07
CA GLU A 78 -12.79 -15.57 -1.19
C GLU A 78 -11.35 -15.11 -0.90
N LEU A 79 -11.06 -14.67 0.33
CA LEU A 79 -9.72 -14.31 0.75
C LEU A 79 -8.78 -15.53 0.74
N ASP A 80 -9.21 -16.66 1.30
CA ASP A 80 -8.47 -17.92 1.31
C ASP A 80 -8.18 -18.41 -0.11
N ARG A 81 -9.19 -18.39 -0.98
CA ARG A 81 -9.04 -18.73 -2.39
C ARG A 81 -7.98 -17.86 -3.07
N TRP A 82 -7.96 -16.57 -2.76
CA TRP A 82 -6.98 -15.64 -3.33
C TRP A 82 -5.57 -15.87 -2.78
N LEU A 83 -5.43 -16.15 -1.48
CA LEU A 83 -4.13 -16.45 -0.85
C LEU A 83 -3.52 -17.77 -1.35
N GLN A 84 -4.34 -18.73 -1.79
CA GLN A 84 -3.90 -20.00 -2.36
C GLN A 84 -3.57 -19.94 -3.85
N ALA A 85 -3.98 -18.88 -4.55
CA ALA A 85 -3.69 -18.71 -5.97
C ALA A 85 -2.22 -18.35 -6.18
N ASP A 86 -1.65 -18.78 -7.32
CA ASP A 86 -0.29 -18.40 -7.70
C ASP A 86 -0.19 -16.87 -7.81
N PRO A 87 0.90 -16.26 -7.29
CA PRO A 87 1.13 -14.83 -7.44
C PRO A 87 1.22 -14.45 -8.92
N GLU A 88 0.35 -13.55 -9.37
CA GLU A 88 0.41 -12.99 -10.71
C GLU A 88 1.64 -12.07 -10.86
N PRO A 89 2.33 -12.08 -12.02
CA PRO A 89 3.37 -11.10 -12.30
C PRO A 89 2.82 -9.67 -12.15
N ALA A 90 3.51 -8.85 -11.35
CA ALA A 90 3.15 -7.45 -11.25
C ALA A 90 3.40 -6.77 -12.60
N VAL A 91 2.37 -6.20 -13.22
CA VAL A 91 2.53 -5.33 -14.40
C VAL A 91 3.17 -4.02 -13.93
N ALA A 92 4.50 -3.99 -13.91
CA ALA A 92 5.26 -2.83 -13.43
C ALA A 92 5.27 -1.72 -14.49
N ARG A 93 4.37 -0.74 -14.35
CA ARG A 93 4.42 0.51 -15.12
C ARG A 93 5.19 1.55 -14.33
N ASN A 94 6.47 1.73 -14.64
CA ASN A 94 7.31 2.72 -13.98
C ASN A 94 7.44 4.00 -14.81
N GLY A 95 6.64 5.02 -14.47
CA GLY A 95 6.65 6.31 -15.17
C GLY A 95 7.96 7.09 -15.01
N PHE A 96 8.74 6.85 -13.95
CA PHE A 96 10.04 7.48 -13.78
C PHE A 96 11.09 6.92 -14.74
N LEU A 97 11.15 5.59 -14.89
CA LEU A 97 12.04 4.96 -15.88
C LEU A 97 11.73 5.45 -17.31
N ALA A 98 10.45 5.64 -17.64
CA ALA A 98 10.07 6.25 -18.92
C ALA A 98 10.63 7.67 -19.07
N LYS A 99 10.55 8.51 -18.02
CA LYS A 99 11.15 9.85 -18.05
C LYS A 99 12.66 9.82 -18.24
N VAL A 100 13.36 8.91 -17.55
CA VAL A 100 14.82 8.71 -17.72
C VAL A 100 15.13 8.29 -19.16
N PHE A 101 14.38 7.35 -19.73
CA PHE A 101 14.56 6.91 -21.11
C PHE A 101 14.37 8.04 -22.14
N PHE A 102 13.40 8.93 -21.92
CA PHE A 102 13.15 10.09 -22.79
C PHE A 102 13.88 11.37 -22.35
N SER A 103 14.79 11.27 -21.38
CA SER A 103 15.56 12.39 -20.85
C SER A 103 16.52 13.07 -21.83
N PRO A 104 16.99 12.47 -22.95
CA PRO A 104 17.84 13.16 -23.93
C PRO A 104 17.21 14.41 -24.60
N ARG A 105 15.92 14.68 -24.32
CA ARG A 105 15.25 15.93 -24.73
C ARG A 105 15.51 17.09 -23.78
N LEU A 106 16.12 16.84 -22.62
CA LEU A 106 16.49 17.83 -21.61
C LEU A 106 18.00 18.12 -21.70
N ASP A 107 18.40 19.28 -21.19
CA ASP A 107 19.79 19.55 -20.84
C ASP A 107 20.17 18.86 -19.53
N ASP A 108 21.46 18.79 -19.22
CA ASP A 108 21.97 18.11 -18.02
C ASP A 108 21.34 18.68 -16.74
N ASP A 109 21.11 19.99 -16.67
CA ASP A 109 20.47 20.62 -15.52
C ASP A 109 19.01 20.20 -15.37
N GLY A 110 18.30 20.02 -16.49
CA GLY A 110 16.95 19.44 -16.52
C GLY A 110 16.93 18.01 -16.02
N VAL A 111 17.89 17.19 -16.44
CA VAL A 111 18.03 15.81 -15.95
C VAL A 111 18.34 15.81 -14.45
N ARG A 112 19.32 16.60 -13.98
CA ARG A 112 19.66 16.70 -12.54
C ARG A 112 18.47 17.12 -11.68
N ARG A 113 17.66 18.09 -12.11
CA ARG A 113 16.44 18.49 -11.38
C ARG A 113 15.43 17.33 -11.29
N MET A 114 15.26 16.58 -12.37
CA MET A 114 14.36 15.43 -12.40
C MET A 114 14.84 14.32 -11.45
N LEU A 115 16.14 14.02 -11.45
CA LEU A 115 16.74 13.01 -10.56
C LEU A 115 16.65 13.44 -9.09
N ALA A 116 16.97 14.69 -8.77
CA ALA A 116 16.85 15.24 -7.43
C ALA A 116 15.40 15.16 -6.90
N ALA A 117 14.41 15.51 -7.73
CA ALA A 117 13.00 15.39 -7.35
C ALA A 117 12.59 13.95 -7.05
N ARG A 118 13.11 12.98 -7.82
CA ARG A 118 12.88 11.55 -7.53
C ARG A 118 13.58 11.12 -6.24
N ARG A 119 14.84 11.52 -6.05
CA ARG A 119 15.62 11.24 -4.83
C ARG A 119 14.87 11.68 -3.59
N THR A 120 14.42 12.94 -3.53
CA THR A 120 13.64 13.46 -2.39
C THR A 120 12.38 12.63 -2.11
N ALA A 121 11.66 12.20 -3.16
CA ALA A 121 10.48 11.36 -3.00
C ALA A 121 10.81 9.96 -2.45
N VAL A 122 11.90 9.35 -2.92
CA VAL A 122 12.37 8.03 -2.45
C VAL A 122 12.88 8.12 -1.01
N GLU A 123 13.66 9.15 -0.67
CA GLU A 123 14.15 9.41 0.69
C GLU A 123 13.00 9.61 1.68
N GLY A 124 12.00 10.42 1.32
CA GLY A 124 10.81 10.62 2.14
C GLY A 124 10.05 9.33 2.38
N SER A 125 9.87 8.51 1.33
CA SER A 125 9.23 7.20 1.46
C SER A 125 10.05 6.25 2.33
N LEU A 126 11.38 6.19 2.14
CA LEU A 126 12.28 5.36 2.91
C LEU A 126 12.30 5.74 4.39
N GLY A 127 12.27 7.03 4.70
CA GLY A 127 12.16 7.55 6.06
C GLY A 127 10.88 7.08 6.75
N MET A 128 9.75 7.20 6.07
CA MET A 128 8.46 6.69 6.58
C MET A 128 8.52 5.18 6.86
N LEU A 129 8.99 4.37 5.90
CA LEU A 129 9.04 2.91 6.07
C LEU A 129 10.00 2.48 7.18
N THR A 130 11.12 3.19 7.33
CA THR A 130 12.09 2.91 8.40
C THR A 130 11.48 3.22 9.76
N ALA A 131 10.80 4.37 9.91
CA ALA A 131 10.09 4.72 11.13
C ALA A 131 9.00 3.69 11.50
N LEU A 132 8.15 3.29 10.53
CA LEU A 132 7.16 2.23 10.77
C LEU A 132 7.81 0.91 11.21
N SER A 133 8.93 0.53 10.59
CA SER A 133 9.64 -0.69 10.95
C SER A 133 10.27 -0.64 12.35
N GLU A 134 10.65 0.55 12.82
CA GLU A 134 11.20 0.77 14.17
C GLU A 134 10.09 0.77 15.23
N GLU A 135 8.94 1.36 14.93
CA GLU A 135 7.77 1.40 15.82
C GLU A 135 7.22 -0.01 16.11
N GLU A 136 7.21 -0.90 15.13
CA GLU A 136 6.72 -2.28 15.29
C GLU A 136 7.65 -3.17 16.14
N GLY A 137 8.94 -2.84 16.22
CA GLY A 137 9.91 -3.57 17.04
C GLY A 137 10.21 -5.01 16.59
N GLU A 138 10.65 -5.85 17.53
CA GLU A 138 10.98 -7.25 17.25
C GLU A 138 9.72 -8.13 17.15
N PRO A 139 9.53 -8.87 16.05
CA PRO A 139 8.31 -9.65 15.87
C PRO A 139 8.29 -10.88 16.78
N SER A 140 7.24 -11.00 17.57
CA SER A 140 6.99 -12.09 18.51
C SER A 140 6.40 -13.34 17.84
N SER A 141 5.71 -13.17 16.71
CA SER A 141 5.00 -14.24 16.02
C SER A 141 5.43 -14.44 14.56
N ARG A 142 5.08 -15.59 13.97
CA ARG A 142 5.30 -15.85 12.53
C ARG A 142 4.51 -14.86 11.66
N GLU A 143 3.29 -14.53 12.09
CA GLU A 143 2.40 -13.60 11.41
C GLU A 143 3.01 -12.20 11.35
N GLU A 144 3.49 -11.68 12.49
CA GLU A 144 4.19 -10.39 12.56
C GLU A 144 5.45 -10.40 11.69
N ARG A 145 6.26 -11.47 11.73
CA ARG A 145 7.45 -11.60 10.87
C ARG A 145 7.11 -11.47 9.38
N LEU A 146 5.99 -12.02 8.94
CA LEU A 146 5.54 -11.95 7.55
C LEU A 146 5.02 -10.55 7.21
N ARG A 147 4.27 -9.90 8.11
CA ARG A 147 3.86 -8.50 7.92
C ARG A 147 5.06 -7.57 7.80
N LEU A 148 6.02 -7.65 8.73
CA LEU A 148 7.25 -6.85 8.69
C LEU A 148 8.16 -7.17 7.50
N ALA A 149 8.03 -8.36 6.89
CA ALA A 149 8.74 -8.66 5.64
C ALA A 149 8.33 -7.72 4.50
N THR A 150 7.09 -7.24 4.49
CA THR A 150 6.61 -6.30 3.46
C THR A 150 7.26 -4.91 3.62
N LEU A 151 7.44 -4.42 4.85
CA LEU A 151 8.16 -3.18 5.13
C LEU A 151 9.63 -3.29 4.72
N ARG A 152 10.29 -4.39 5.12
CA ARG A 152 11.68 -4.68 4.74
C ARG A 152 11.87 -4.73 3.22
N ASN A 153 10.90 -5.28 2.49
CA ASN A 153 10.91 -5.28 1.03
C ASN A 153 10.84 -3.85 0.46
N GLY A 154 9.96 -2.99 0.98
CA GLY A 154 9.87 -1.58 0.56
C GLY A 154 11.16 -0.80 0.85
N ILE A 155 11.76 -1.00 2.04
CA ILE A 155 13.05 -0.40 2.42
C ILE A 155 14.16 -0.85 1.46
N ALA A 156 14.23 -2.14 1.14
CA ALA A 156 15.23 -2.68 0.22
C ALA A 156 15.10 -2.06 -1.18
N HIS A 157 13.88 -1.92 -1.70
CA HIS A 157 13.63 -1.24 -2.99
C HIS A 157 14.05 0.23 -2.96
N GLY A 158 13.67 0.97 -1.92
CA GLY A 158 14.06 2.39 -1.79
C GLY A 158 15.57 2.57 -1.77
N ARG A 159 16.30 1.74 -1.01
CA ARG A 159 17.77 1.76 -0.98
C ARG A 159 18.39 1.41 -2.33
N ALA A 160 17.87 0.39 -3.00
CA ALA A 160 18.35 0.02 -4.33
C ALA A 160 18.12 1.14 -5.35
N GLU A 161 16.98 1.81 -5.31
CA GLU A 161 16.69 2.94 -6.19
C GLU A 161 17.60 4.14 -5.90
N LEU A 162 17.88 4.48 -4.64
CA LEU A 162 18.85 5.53 -4.30
C LEU A 162 20.26 5.21 -4.81
N GLY A 163 20.71 3.96 -4.66
CA GLY A 163 21.99 3.52 -5.21
C GLY A 163 22.04 3.64 -6.73
N TRP A 164 20.96 3.29 -7.43
CA TRP A 164 20.86 3.47 -8.87
C TRP A 164 20.82 4.96 -9.29
N LEU A 165 20.17 5.83 -8.52
CA LEU A 165 20.21 7.28 -8.74
C LEU A 165 21.64 7.83 -8.61
N ASP A 166 22.43 7.34 -7.66
CA ASP A 166 23.84 7.71 -7.50
C ASP A 166 24.70 7.27 -8.72
N GLU A 167 24.35 6.16 -9.37
CA GLU A 167 25.05 5.66 -10.56
C GLU A 167 24.81 6.57 -11.76
N ILE A 168 23.54 6.89 -12.06
CA ILE A 168 23.19 7.70 -13.24
C ILE A 168 23.62 9.17 -13.09
N GLU A 169 23.69 9.72 -11.87
CA GLU A 169 24.19 11.08 -11.65
C GLU A 169 25.67 11.22 -12.00
N LYS A 170 26.46 10.13 -11.87
CA LYS A 170 27.87 10.10 -12.27
C LYS A 170 28.05 10.08 -13.79
N GLU A 171 27.06 9.59 -14.54
CA GLU A 171 27.09 9.62 -16.01
C GLU A 171 26.88 11.03 -16.58
N LEU A 172 26.34 11.95 -15.78
CA LEU A 172 26.13 13.37 -16.12
C LEU A 172 27.30 14.26 -15.69
N SER A 173 28.41 13.68 -15.20
CA SER A 173 29.59 14.39 -14.71
C SER A 173 30.70 14.47 -15.74
#